data_AF-A0A656QFE7-F1
#
_entry.id   AF-A0A656QFE7-F1
#
_cell.length_a   1.000
_cell.length_b   1.000
_cell.length_c   1.000
_cell.angle_alpha   90.00
_cell.angle_beta   90.00
_cell.angle_gamma   90.00
#
_symmetry.space_group_name_H-M   'P 1'
#
loop_
_entity.id
_entity.type
_entity.pdbx_description
1 polymer ?
#
loop_
_entity_poly.entity_id
_entity_poly.type
_entity_poly.pdbx_seq_one_letter_code
_entity_poly.pdbx_strand_id
1 'polypeptide(L)'
;MESWRTGYLGIRQVPRDLSEFELNTFFTFSKQEIALIETRRSELYRLAVALHVGFIRMSGRSLDSYRQIPAMLWRHLGRQLHVQPPDLGTLRSIYDGRFDTLSDHRRFAQIIANFRTISEHQRTTDWLEFGSRTHPSRALRPFLCEQFDRTPESRTPTFCI
;
A
#
# COMPACT_ATOMS: atom_id res chain seq x y z
N MET A 1 12.69 11.53 -19.24
CA MET A 1 11.22 11.41 -19.12
C MET A 1 10.84 10.04 -19.60
N GLU A 2 10.22 9.25 -18.73
CA GLU A 2 9.97 7.83 -18.97
C GLU A 2 8.75 7.65 -19.90
N SER A 3 8.94 7.82 -21.21
CA SER A 3 7.87 7.91 -22.23
C SER A 3 6.91 6.71 -22.22
N TRP A 4 7.36 5.54 -21.78
CA TRP A 4 6.54 4.33 -21.68
C TRP A 4 5.48 4.42 -20.58
N ARG A 5 5.66 5.25 -19.55
CA ARG A 5 4.66 5.44 -18.48
C ARG A 5 3.45 6.24 -18.94
N THR A 6 3.63 7.15 -19.90
CA THR A 6 2.57 8.03 -20.39
C THR A 6 1.39 7.25 -20.98
N GLY A 7 1.65 6.06 -21.55
CA GLY A 7 0.62 5.18 -22.10
C GLY A 7 -0.39 4.67 -21.07
N TYR A 8 -0.06 4.71 -19.78
CA TYR A 8 -0.94 4.26 -18.69
C TYR A 8 -1.72 5.39 -18.04
N LEU A 9 -1.41 6.66 -18.33
CA LEU A 9 -2.07 7.78 -17.69
C LEU A 9 -3.55 7.86 -18.08
N GLY A 10 -4.42 7.99 -17.07
CA GLY A 10 -5.84 8.20 -17.28
C GLY A 10 -6.66 6.94 -17.56
N ILE A 11 -6.03 5.76 -17.69
CA ILE A 11 -6.74 4.49 -17.85
C ILE A 11 -7.62 4.19 -16.62
N ARG A 12 -8.70 3.45 -16.83
CA ARG A 12 -9.72 3.14 -15.80
C ARG A 12 -9.81 1.64 -15.46
N GLN A 13 -9.03 0.82 -16.15
CA GLN A 13 -9.02 -0.64 -16.07
C GLN A 13 -7.58 -1.12 -15.96
N VAL A 14 -7.37 -2.22 -15.23
CA VAL A 14 -6.07 -2.89 -15.19
C VAL A 14 -5.79 -3.49 -16.57
N PRO A 15 -4.62 -3.22 -17.18
CA PRO A 15 -4.20 -3.89 -18.41
C PRO A 15 -4.17 -5.41 -18.20
N ARG A 16 -4.60 -6.18 -19.21
CA ARG A 16 -4.59 -7.65 -19.14
C ARG A 16 -3.17 -8.20 -19.19
N ASP A 17 -2.34 -7.53 -19.97
CA ASP A 17 -0.95 -7.86 -20.21
C ASP A 17 -0.08 -6.86 -19.45
N LEU A 18 0.37 -7.26 -18.26
CA LEU A 18 1.36 -6.54 -17.49
C LEU A 18 2.66 -7.33 -17.53
N SER A 19 3.75 -6.68 -17.94
CA SER A 19 5.08 -7.24 -17.84
C SER A 19 5.54 -7.28 -16.38
N GLU A 20 6.53 -8.13 -16.09
CA GLU A 20 7.17 -8.17 -14.77
C GLU A 20 7.80 -6.82 -14.41
N PHE A 21 8.32 -6.10 -15.39
CA PHE A 21 8.85 -4.75 -15.20
C PHE A 21 7.78 -3.75 -14.73
N GLU A 22 6.58 -3.80 -15.30
CA GLU A 22 5.46 -2.94 -14.89
C GLU A 22 4.94 -3.34 -13.51
N LEU A 23 4.86 -4.63 -13.23
CA LEU A 23 4.53 -5.14 -11.89
C LEU A 23 5.53 -4.63 -10.85
N ASN A 24 6.82 -4.73 -11.14
CA ASN A 24 7.87 -4.27 -10.24
C ASN A 24 7.87 -2.75 -10.05
N THR A 25 7.51 -2.00 -11.10
CA THR A 25 7.49 -0.54 -11.04
C THR A 25 6.29 -0.02 -10.24
N PHE A 26 5.10 -0.56 -10.50
CA PHE A 26 3.86 0.01 -9.98
C PHE A 26 3.32 -0.73 -8.76
N PHE A 27 3.55 -2.03 -8.65
CA PHE A 27 2.93 -2.91 -7.65
C PHE A 27 3.92 -3.50 -6.65
N THR A 28 5.09 -2.87 -6.50
CA THR A 28 6.05 -3.14 -5.42
C THR A 28 5.96 -2.03 -4.38
N PHE A 29 5.96 -2.41 -3.11
CA PHE A 29 5.71 -1.49 -1.99
C PHE A 29 6.93 -1.38 -1.09
N SER A 30 7.16 -0.17 -0.58
CA SER A 30 8.14 0.05 0.49
C SER A 30 7.65 -0.55 1.81
N LYS A 31 8.57 -0.76 2.76
CA LYS A 31 8.22 -1.26 4.10
C LYS A 31 7.17 -0.38 4.81
N GLN A 32 7.21 0.93 4.59
CA GLN A 32 6.24 1.87 5.15
C GLN A 32 4.85 1.70 4.53
N GLU A 33 4.79 1.55 3.21
CA GLU A 33 3.52 1.28 2.52
C GLU A 33 2.94 -0.08 2.93
N ILE A 34 3.78 -1.11 3.07
CA ILE A 34 3.36 -2.43 3.58
C ILE A 34 2.77 -2.30 4.99
N ALA A 35 3.46 -1.63 5.91
CA ALA A 35 2.95 -1.41 7.26
C ALA A 35 1.59 -0.67 7.28
N LEU A 36 1.38 0.30 6.39
CA LEU A 36 0.09 0.97 6.23
C LEU A 36 -0.99 0.03 5.67
N ILE A 37 -0.67 -0.79 4.67
CA ILE A 37 -1.59 -1.78 4.11
C ILE A 37 -1.99 -2.82 5.17
N GLU A 38 -1.04 -3.28 5.98
CA GLU A 38 -1.23 -4.30 7.02
C GLU A 38 -2.15 -3.87 8.17
N THR A 39 -2.41 -2.56 8.32
CA THR A 39 -3.43 -2.04 9.26
C THR A 39 -4.82 -2.63 9.02
N ARG A 40 -5.08 -3.14 7.80
CA ARG A 40 -6.35 -3.80 7.45
C ARG A 40 -6.37 -5.22 8.01
N ARG A 41 -7.47 -5.58 8.69
CA ARG A 41 -7.61 -6.89 9.36
C ARG A 41 -7.77 -8.08 8.42
N SER A 42 -8.34 -7.88 7.23
CA SER A 42 -8.56 -8.96 6.25
C SER A 42 -7.45 -8.99 5.21
N GLU A 43 -6.90 -10.17 4.96
CA GLU A 43 -5.94 -10.44 3.89
C GLU A 43 -6.45 -10.03 2.51
N LEU A 44 -7.72 -10.32 2.21
CA LEU A 44 -8.36 -9.90 0.96
C LEU A 44 -8.44 -8.37 0.84
N TYR A 45 -8.67 -7.67 1.96
CA TYR A 45 -8.69 -6.21 1.97
C TYR A 45 -7.30 -5.61 1.84
N ARG A 46 -6.27 -6.24 2.42
CA ARG A 46 -4.86 -5.84 2.20
C ARG A 46 -4.51 -5.91 0.72
N LEU A 47 -4.83 -7.01 0.07
CA LEU A 47 -4.62 -7.19 -1.37
C LEU A 47 -5.41 -6.17 -2.19
N ALA A 48 -6.66 -5.91 -1.83
CA ALA A 48 -7.49 -4.94 -2.55
C ALA A 48 -6.99 -3.50 -2.40
N VAL A 49 -6.52 -3.10 -1.22
CA VAL A 49 -5.88 -1.79 -1.00
C VAL A 49 -4.59 -1.70 -1.81
N ALA A 50 -3.73 -2.72 -1.74
CA ALA A 50 -2.47 -2.74 -2.50
C ALA A 50 -2.69 -2.62 -4.02
N LEU A 51 -3.72 -3.30 -4.54
CA LEU A 51 -4.15 -3.15 -5.93
C LEU A 51 -4.51 -1.69 -6.25
N HIS A 52 -5.28 -1.03 -5.39
CA HIS A 52 -5.63 0.38 -5.58
C HIS A 52 -4.40 1.29 -5.56
N VAL A 53 -3.45 1.08 -4.63
CA VAL A 53 -2.22 1.87 -4.51
C VAL A 53 -1.41 1.77 -5.81
N GLY A 54 -1.15 0.55 -6.28
CA GLY A 54 -0.37 0.34 -7.50
C GLY A 54 -1.08 0.87 -8.74
N PHE A 55 -2.40 0.75 -8.81
CA PHE A 55 -3.18 1.30 -9.93
C PHE A 55 -3.18 2.82 -9.97
N ILE A 56 -3.30 3.49 -8.81
CA ILE A 56 -3.19 4.95 -8.73
C ILE A 56 -1.80 5.40 -9.15
N ARG A 57 -0.75 4.70 -8.71
CA ARG A 57 0.63 4.99 -9.13
C ARG A 57 0.84 4.84 -10.64
N MET A 58 0.20 3.84 -11.24
CA MET A 58 0.29 3.55 -12.67
C MET A 58 -0.51 4.55 -13.54
N SER A 59 -1.75 4.87 -13.13
CA SER A 59 -2.71 5.59 -13.98
C SER A 59 -2.96 7.04 -13.57
N GLY A 60 -2.52 7.43 -12.37
CA GLY A 60 -2.89 8.70 -11.73
C GLY A 60 -4.37 8.77 -11.32
N ARG A 61 -5.13 7.66 -11.38
CA ARG A 61 -6.56 7.62 -11.10
C ARG A 61 -6.96 6.41 -10.27
N SER A 62 -8.10 6.51 -9.61
CA SER A 62 -8.72 5.37 -8.94
C SER A 62 -9.27 4.37 -9.96
N LEU A 63 -9.18 3.08 -9.62
CA LEU A 63 -9.73 2.01 -10.46
C LEU A 63 -11.25 2.10 -10.47
N ASP A 64 -11.83 2.46 -11.63
CA ASP A 64 -13.28 2.61 -11.83
C ASP A 64 -13.97 1.29 -12.19
N SER A 65 -13.25 0.34 -12.79
CA SER A 65 -13.83 -0.87 -13.38
C SER A 65 -13.43 -2.14 -12.66
N TYR A 66 -14.46 -2.88 -12.22
CA TYR A 66 -14.38 -4.15 -11.49
C TYR A 66 -14.18 -5.37 -12.41
N ARG A 67 -13.53 -5.18 -13.56
CA ARG A 67 -13.26 -6.24 -14.51
C ARG A 67 -12.17 -7.19 -14.03
N GLN A 68 -11.96 -8.24 -14.81
CA GLN A 68 -11.07 -9.34 -14.46
C GLN A 68 -9.66 -8.83 -14.13
N ILE A 69 -9.18 -9.17 -12.93
CA ILE A 69 -7.83 -8.83 -12.47
C ILE A 69 -6.90 -9.98 -12.90
N PRO A 70 -5.78 -9.70 -13.59
CA PRO A 70 -4.87 -10.76 -14.02
C PRO A 70 -4.32 -11.57 -12.84
N ALA A 71 -4.31 -12.90 -12.96
CA ALA A 71 -3.81 -13.79 -11.91
C ALA A 71 -2.35 -13.50 -11.54
N MET A 72 -1.52 -13.08 -12.51
CA MET A 72 -0.13 -12.69 -12.25
C MET A 72 -0.04 -11.51 -11.28
N LEU A 73 -0.98 -10.56 -11.34
CA LEU A 73 -1.01 -9.40 -10.48
C LEU A 73 -1.36 -9.81 -9.05
N TRP A 74 -2.36 -10.69 -8.88
CA TRP A 74 -2.67 -11.26 -7.58
C TRP A 74 -1.49 -12.01 -6.97
N ARG A 75 -0.78 -12.82 -7.77
CA ARG A 75 0.42 -13.52 -7.32
C ARG A 75 1.54 -12.56 -6.91
N HIS A 76 1.74 -11.47 -7.66
CA HIS A 76 2.72 -10.45 -7.30
C HIS A 76 2.39 -9.77 -5.99
N LEU A 77 1.14 -9.34 -5.81
CA LEU A 77 0.66 -8.72 -4.57
C LEU A 77 0.72 -9.69 -3.37
N GLY A 78 0.38 -10.96 -3.58
CA GLY A 78 0.49 -12.00 -2.57
C GLY A 78 1.92 -12.18 -2.08
N ARG A 79 2.91 -12.16 -2.99
CA ARG A 79 4.34 -12.19 -2.61
C ARG A 79 4.76 -10.95 -1.83
N GLN A 80 4.32 -9.77 -2.24
CA GLN A 80 4.67 -8.50 -1.59
C GLN A 80 4.13 -8.40 -0.16
N LEU A 81 2.94 -8.95 0.09
CA LEU A 81 2.26 -8.85 1.38
C LEU A 81 2.32 -10.14 2.22
N HIS A 82 3.00 -11.17 1.73
CA HIS A 82 3.00 -12.52 2.34
C HIS A 82 1.59 -13.09 2.55
N VAL A 83 0.69 -12.83 1.60
CA VAL A 83 -0.72 -13.27 1.61
C VAL A 83 -0.96 -14.27 0.49
N GLN A 84 -1.81 -15.27 0.72
CA GLN A 84 -2.22 -16.20 -0.33
C GLN A 84 -3.02 -15.47 -1.42
N PRO A 85 -2.62 -15.58 -2.71
CA PRO A 85 -3.34 -14.93 -3.79
C PRO A 85 -4.75 -15.55 -3.89
N PRO A 86 -5.80 -14.72 -4.02
CA PRO A 86 -7.16 -15.21 -4.09
C PRO A 86 -7.39 -15.90 -5.44
N ASP A 87 -8.16 -16.99 -5.42
CA ASP A 87 -8.72 -17.60 -6.63
C ASP A 87 -9.95 -16.81 -7.09
N LEU A 88 -9.81 -15.49 -7.21
CA LEU A 88 -10.89 -14.57 -7.56
C LEU A 88 -10.54 -13.85 -8.85
N GLY A 89 -11.41 -14.00 -9.85
CA GLY A 89 -11.27 -13.32 -11.13
C GLY A 89 -11.54 -11.82 -11.05
N THR A 90 -12.31 -11.31 -10.08
CA THR A 90 -12.76 -9.90 -10.06
C THR A 90 -12.69 -9.27 -8.68
N LEU A 91 -12.34 -7.99 -8.63
CA LEU A 91 -12.37 -7.18 -7.41
C LEU A 91 -13.79 -7.03 -6.82
N ARG A 92 -14.84 -7.19 -7.64
CA ARG A 92 -16.25 -7.03 -7.23
C ARG A 92 -16.65 -7.98 -6.10
N SER A 93 -16.20 -9.24 -6.15
CA SER A 93 -16.54 -10.24 -5.14
C SER A 93 -16.00 -9.90 -3.75
N ILE A 94 -14.94 -9.08 -3.67
CA ILE A 94 -14.36 -8.64 -2.39
C ILE A 94 -15.25 -7.57 -1.71
N TYR A 95 -15.98 -6.78 -2.49
CA TYR A 95 -16.76 -5.62 -2.02
C TYR A 95 -18.27 -5.78 -2.21
N ASP A 96 -18.78 -6.99 -2.45
CA ASP A 96 -20.19 -7.19 -2.78
C ASP A 96 -21.11 -6.60 -1.70
N GLY A 97 -21.93 -5.61 -2.07
CA GLY A 97 -22.78 -4.83 -1.16
C GLY A 97 -22.07 -3.85 -0.20
N ARG A 98 -20.74 -3.70 -0.26
CA ARG A 98 -19.92 -2.92 0.70
C ARG A 98 -19.31 -1.67 0.07
N PHE A 99 -20.16 -0.76 -0.40
CA PHE A 99 -19.73 0.49 -1.08
C PHE A 99 -18.93 1.43 -0.17
N ASP A 100 -19.24 1.49 1.12
CA ASP A 100 -18.52 2.32 2.09
C ASP A 100 -17.08 1.83 2.27
N THR A 101 -16.88 0.51 2.35
CA THR A 101 -15.56 -0.10 2.47
C THR A 101 -14.71 0.15 1.23
N LEU A 102 -15.30 0.02 0.03
CA LEU A 102 -14.61 0.35 -1.22
C LEU A 102 -14.17 1.82 -1.24
N SER A 103 -15.05 2.72 -0.81
CA SER A 103 -14.78 4.17 -0.79
C SER A 103 -13.67 4.51 0.19
N ASP A 104 -13.68 3.92 1.39
CA ASP A 104 -12.60 4.02 2.37
C ASP A 104 -11.27 3.51 1.80
N HIS A 105 -11.27 2.34 1.16
CA HIS A 105 -10.05 1.77 0.60
C HIS A 105 -9.48 2.59 -0.54
N ARG A 106 -10.32 3.15 -1.42
CA ARG A 106 -9.88 4.07 -2.47
C ARG A 106 -9.22 5.32 -1.88
N ARG A 107 -9.86 5.93 -0.87
CA ARG A 107 -9.30 7.11 -0.19
C ARG A 107 -7.99 6.79 0.50
N PHE A 108 -7.92 5.66 1.19
CA PHE A 108 -6.70 5.21 1.88
C PHE A 108 -5.57 4.93 0.90
N ALA A 109 -5.87 4.30 -0.24
CA ALA A 109 -4.88 4.04 -1.27
C ALA A 109 -4.33 5.32 -1.91
N GLN A 110 -5.15 6.37 -2.08
CA GLN A 110 -4.68 7.67 -2.54
C GLN A 110 -3.66 8.29 -1.58
N ILE A 111 -3.92 8.20 -0.27
CA ILE A 111 -2.99 8.69 0.76
C ILE A 111 -1.65 7.95 0.67
N ILE A 112 -1.68 6.61 0.60
CA ILE A 112 -0.46 5.80 0.48
C ILE A 112 0.29 6.12 -0.82
N ALA A 113 -0.40 6.18 -1.96
CA ALA A 113 0.22 6.45 -3.25
C ALA A 113 0.88 7.84 -3.29
N ASN A 114 0.24 8.85 -2.70
CA ASN A 114 0.77 10.21 -2.62
C ASN A 114 1.96 10.31 -1.65
N PHE A 115 2.05 9.40 -0.68
CA PHE A 115 3.19 9.35 0.23
C PHE A 115 4.52 9.08 -0.50
N ARG A 116 4.50 8.28 -1.58
CA ARG A 116 5.69 8.03 -2.40
C ARG A 116 6.06 9.25 -3.25
N THR A 117 5.08 9.95 -3.80
CA THR A 117 5.28 11.22 -4.53
C THR A 117 5.89 12.28 -3.61
N ILE A 118 5.44 12.34 -2.35
CA ILE A 118 6.02 13.20 -1.31
C ILE A 118 7.43 12.71 -0.91
N SER A 119 7.66 11.40 -0.80
CA SER A 119 9.00 10.86 -0.46
C SER A 119 10.08 11.12 -1.52
N GLU A 120 9.68 11.43 -2.76
CA GLU A 120 10.58 11.80 -3.86
C GLU A 120 10.88 13.31 -3.90
N HIS A 121 10.06 14.18 -3.27
CA HIS A 121 10.25 15.65 -3.36
C HIS A 121 10.15 16.47 -2.07
N GLN A 122 9.60 15.99 -0.94
CA GLN A 122 9.68 16.76 0.31
C GLN A 122 9.41 15.87 1.55
N ARG A 123 10.38 15.79 2.46
CA ARG A 123 10.15 15.26 3.81
C ARG A 123 9.83 16.40 4.76
N THR A 124 8.57 16.64 5.12
CA THR A 124 8.23 17.24 6.43
C THR A 124 6.72 17.18 6.74
N THR A 125 6.39 16.69 7.95
CA THR A 125 5.25 17.11 8.79
C THR A 125 3.82 17.04 8.24
N ASP A 126 3.20 15.86 8.11
CA ASP A 126 1.73 15.81 7.95
C ASP A 126 1.03 14.63 8.67
N TRP A 127 1.77 13.81 9.44
CA TRP A 127 1.22 12.61 10.06
C TRP A 127 0.47 12.85 11.38
N LEU A 128 0.72 13.95 12.07
CA LEU A 128 0.15 14.21 13.39
C LEU A 128 -1.30 14.72 13.33
N GLU A 129 -1.78 15.23 12.19
CA GLU A 129 -3.13 15.83 12.12
C GLU A 129 -4.23 14.82 11.72
N PHE A 130 -3.91 13.78 10.95
CA PHE A 130 -4.92 12.90 10.37
C PHE A 130 -5.48 11.84 11.34
N GLY A 131 -4.74 11.50 12.41
CA GLY A 131 -5.18 10.53 13.43
C GLY A 131 -6.39 10.97 14.27
N SER A 132 -6.79 12.23 14.16
CA SER A 132 -7.77 12.85 15.08
C SER A 132 -9.20 12.89 14.53
N ARG A 133 -9.43 12.59 13.24
CA ARG A 133 -10.77 12.74 12.61
C ARG A 133 -11.54 11.43 12.38
N THR A 134 -11.01 10.29 12.75
CA THR A 134 -11.78 9.04 12.78
C THR A 134 -11.75 8.47 14.19
N HIS A 135 -12.83 8.72 14.95
CA HIS A 135 -12.99 8.11 16.26
C HIS A 135 -13.06 6.57 16.16
N PRO A 136 -12.55 5.85 17.18
CA PRO A 136 -12.06 4.50 17.01
C PRO A 136 -13.10 3.44 17.36
N SER A 137 -13.28 2.45 16.49
CA SER A 137 -13.69 1.11 16.95
C SER A 137 -12.44 0.37 17.42
N ARG A 138 -12.12 0.63 18.68
CA ARG A 138 -11.44 -0.20 19.69
C ARG A 138 -10.43 -1.27 19.21
N ALA A 139 -9.25 -1.13 19.81
CA ALA A 139 -8.07 -1.99 19.80
C ALA A 139 -7.17 -1.81 18.58
N LEU A 140 -6.18 -0.93 18.74
CA LEU A 140 -4.77 -1.19 18.45
C LEU A 140 -3.93 -0.24 19.33
N ARG A 141 -3.29 -0.82 20.36
CA ARG A 141 -2.18 -0.21 21.08
C ARG A 141 -0.96 -0.16 20.15
N PRO A 142 -0.04 0.81 20.34
CA PRO A 142 1.08 1.02 19.44
C PRO A 142 2.14 -0.06 19.63
N PHE A 143 2.53 -0.72 18.53
CA PHE A 143 3.84 -1.36 18.45
C PHE A 143 4.86 -0.25 18.27
N LEU A 144 5.60 0.02 19.35
CA LEU A 144 6.67 1.01 19.36
C LEU A 144 7.80 0.59 18.41
N CYS A 145 8.32 1.62 17.77
CA CYS A 145 9.61 1.71 17.11
C CYS A 145 10.73 1.36 18.09
N GLU A 146 11.50 0.30 17.82
CA GLU A 146 12.73 0.01 18.54
C GLU A 146 13.93 0.16 17.58
N GLN A 147 14.51 1.37 17.66
CA GLN A 147 15.94 1.69 17.65
C GLN A 147 16.85 1.02 16.61
N PHE A 148 17.10 1.76 15.53
CA PHE A 148 18.37 1.72 14.80
C PHE A 148 19.10 3.04 15.06
N ASP A 149 20.00 3.07 16.04
CA ASP A 149 21.29 3.76 15.95
C ASP A 149 22.09 3.58 17.27
N ARG A 150 23.23 2.88 17.20
CA ARG A 150 24.51 3.38 17.72
C ARG A 150 25.65 2.42 17.41
N THR A 151 26.68 2.99 16.79
CA THR A 151 28.00 2.47 16.46
C THR A 151 28.75 1.88 17.67
N PRO A 152 29.71 0.95 17.46
CA PRO A 152 30.46 0.33 18.54
C PRO A 152 31.77 1.08 18.77
N GLU A 153 31.88 1.89 19.83
CA GLU A 153 33.21 2.23 20.32
C GLU A 153 33.26 2.58 21.81
N SER A 154 34.14 1.84 22.50
CA SER A 154 34.87 2.21 23.71
C SER A 154 34.20 2.08 25.10
N ARG A 155 34.78 1.12 25.84
CA ARG A 155 35.23 1.19 27.25
C ARG A 155 34.20 0.92 28.37
N THR A 156 34.36 -0.29 28.91
CA THR A 156 34.09 -0.78 30.26
C THR A 156 34.58 0.15 31.39
N PRO A 157 34.37 -0.18 32.69
CA PRO A 157 33.12 -0.28 33.44
C PRO A 157 33.20 0.60 34.71
N THR A 158 32.09 0.85 35.43
CA THR A 158 32.20 1.22 36.86
C THR A 158 31.05 0.62 37.64
N PHE A 159 31.42 -0.32 38.50
CA PHE A 159 30.65 -0.84 39.61
C PHE A 159 30.75 0.20 40.74
N CYS A 160 29.61 0.58 41.34
CA CYS A 160 29.56 1.11 42.69
C CYS A 160 28.28 0.58 43.34
N ILE A 161 28.49 -0.44 44.18
CA ILE A 161 27.82 -0.83 45.43
C ILE A 161 26.30 -0.65 45.54
#